data_AF-A0A847XI48-F1
#
_entry.id   AF-A0A847XI48-F1
#
_cell.length_a   1.000
_cell.length_b   1.000
_cell.length_c   1.000
_cell.angle_alpha   90.00
_cell.angle_beta   90.00
_cell.angle_gamma   90.00
#
_symmetry.space_group_name_H-M   'P 1'
#
loop_
_entity.id
_entity.type
_entity.pdbx_description
1 polymer ?
#
loop_
_entity_poly.entity_id
_entity_poly.type
_entity_poly.pdbx_seq_one_letter_code
_entity_poly.pdbx_strand_id
1 'polypeptide(L)' 'MKKNLDELLNNLTEISDWFENQEEVDIETGLQKVKEATFLLKEIKERLEIIENEFKEIKKDL' A
#
# COMPACT_ATOMS: atom_id res chain seq x y z
N MET A 1 4.80 14.48 5.87
CA MET A 1 5.59 13.98 4.73
C MET A 1 4.69 13.01 3.98
N LYS A 2 4.47 13.16 2.66
CA LYS A 2 3.75 12.13 1.87
C LYS A 2 4.66 10.90 1.82
N LYS A 3 4.17 9.73 2.25
CA LYS A 3 4.90 8.46 2.10
C LYS A 3 5.17 8.21 0.62
N ASN A 4 6.38 7.75 0.28
CA ASN A 4 6.68 7.36 -1.10
C ASN A 4 6.08 5.96 -1.40
N LEU A 5 6.04 5.56 -2.67
CA LEU A 5 5.39 4.31 -3.08
C LEU A 5 6.04 3.08 -2.41
N ASP A 6 7.37 3.09 -2.30
CA ASP A 6 8.13 1.99 -1.69
C ASP A 6 7.78 1.84 -0.21
N GLU A 7 7.69 2.94 0.54
CA GLU A 7 7.24 2.93 1.94
C GLU A 7 5.82 2.39 2.09
N LEU A 8 4.90 2.74 1.19
CA LEU A 8 3.53 2.24 1.23
C LEU A 8 3.47 0.73 0.96
N LEU A 9 4.24 0.25 -0.01
CA LEU A 9 4.33 -1.17 -0.33
C LEU A 9 4.98 -1.96 0.82
N ASN A 10 6.06 -1.44 1.43
CA ASN A 10 6.70 -2.07 2.58
C ASN A 10 5.72 -2.19 3.76
N ASN A 11 4.96 -1.14 4.08
CA ASN A 11 3.95 -1.21 5.14
C ASN A 11 2.86 -2.26 4.83
N LEU A 12 2.47 -2.41 3.56
CA LEU A 12 1.51 -3.44 3.16
C LEU A 12 2.09 -4.85 3.30
N THR A 13 3.36 -5.03 2.93
CA THR A 13 4.10 -6.29 3.13
C THR A 13 4.20 -6.64 4.60
N GLU A 14 4.54 -5.70 5.47
CA GLU A 14 4.58 -5.91 6.93
C GLU A 14 3.23 -6.40 7.49
N ILE A 15 2.11 -5.91 6.94
CA ILE A 15 0.78 -6.41 7.33
C ILE A 15 0.57 -7.86 6.85
N SER A 16 0.99 -8.19 5.63
CA SER A 16 0.92 -9.57 5.13
C SER A 16 1.76 -10.52 5.98
N ASP A 17 3.01 -10.13 6.23
CA ASP A 17 3.96 -10.88 7.04
C ASP A 17 3.42 -11.07 8.46
N TRP A 18 2.75 -10.06 9.03
CA TRP A 18 2.11 -10.20 10.33
C TRP A 18 1.10 -11.35 10.32
N PHE A 19 0.20 -11.42 9.33
CA PHE A 19 -0.79 -12.51 9.23
C PHE A 19 -0.15 -13.89 9.02
N GLU A 20 0.89 -13.98 8.20
CA GLU A 20 1.57 -15.24 7.89
C GLU A 20 2.33 -15.84 9.09
N ASN A 21 2.77 -14.97 10.01
CA ASN A 21 3.54 -15.38 11.18
C ASN A 21 2.68 -15.64 12.44
N GLN A 22 1.34 -15.69 12.32
CA GLN A 22 0.47 -16.04 13.44
C GLN A 22 0.15 -17.54 13.46
N GLU A 23 0.38 -18.21 14.60
CA GLU A 23 -0.10 -19.58 14.85
C GLU A 23 -1.62 -19.58 15.15
N GLU A 24 -2.09 -18.59 15.89
CA GLU A 24 -3.51 -18.28 16.10
C GLU A 24 -3.70 -16.77 15.97
N VAL A 25 -4.71 -16.35 15.19
CA VAL A 25 -4.95 -14.93 14.91
C VAL A 25 -5.91 -14.35 15.93
N ASP A 26 -5.48 -13.31 16.64
CA ASP A 26 -6.38 -12.43 17.39
C ASP A 26 -7.29 -11.67 16.40
N ILE A 27 -8.59 -11.94 16.47
CA ILE A 27 -9.57 -11.46 15.49
C ILE A 27 -9.68 -9.93 15.50
N GLU A 28 -9.62 -9.30 16.67
CA GLU A 28 -9.75 -7.84 16.79
C GLU A 28 -8.54 -7.13 16.17
N THR A 29 -7.33 -7.62 16.46
CA THR A 29 -6.09 -7.14 15.85
C THR A 29 -6.08 -7.39 14.34
N GLY A 30 -6.53 -8.57 13.91
CA GLY A 30 -6.67 -8.90 12.49
C GLY A 30 -7.61 -7.92 11.77
N LEU A 31 -8.76 -7.61 12.36
CA LEU A 31 -9.70 -6.63 11.80
C LEU A 31 -9.05 -5.24 11.70
N GLN A 32 -8.27 -4.82 12.69
CA GLN A 32 -7.56 -3.55 12.66
C GLN A 32 -6.50 -3.50 11.55
N LYS A 33 -5.74 -4.59 11.36
CA LYS A 33 -4.75 -4.73 10.29
C LYS A 33 -5.38 -4.68 8.89
N VAL A 34 -6.55 -5.30 8.70
CA VAL A 34 -7.31 -5.20 7.44
C VAL A 34 -7.77 -3.76 7.14
N LYS A 35 -8.23 -3.03 8.16
CA LYS A 35 -8.60 -1.61 8.01
C LYS A 35 -7.40 -0.76 7.61
N GLU A 36 -6.25 -0.99 8.23
CA GLU A 36 -4.98 -0.33 7.91
C GLU A 36 -4.56 -0.63 6.45
N ALA A 37 -4.58 -1.90 6.05
CA ALA A 37 -4.26 -2.31 4.68
C ALA A 37 -5.19 -1.67 3.65
N THR A 38 -6.49 -1.51 3.98
CA THR A 38 -7.46 -0.85 3.08
C THR A 38 -7.08 0.61 2.84
N PHE A 39 -6.61 1.32 3.87
CA PHE A 39 -6.14 2.70 3.74
C PHE A 39 -4.86 2.78 2.90
N LEU A 40 -3.89 1.89 3.17
CA LEU A 40 -2.65 1.82 2.39
C LEU A 40 -2.92 1.54 0.90
N LEU A 41 -3.81 0.58 0.59
CA LEU A 41 -4.19 0.25 -0.78
C LEU A 41 -4.79 1.44 -1.52
N LYS A 42 -5.56 2.29 -0.84
CA LYS A 42 -6.09 3.52 -1.43
C LYS A 42 -4.96 4.49 -1.79
N GLU A 43 -4.04 4.74 -0.86
CA GLU A 43 -2.90 5.64 -1.08
C GLU A 43 -1.96 5.12 -2.19
N ILE A 44 -1.73 3.81 -2.24
CA ILE A 44 -0.93 3.16 -3.29
C ILE A 44 -1.56 3.39 -4.66
N LYS A 45 -2.87 3.18 -4.80
CA LYS A 45 -3.59 3.40 -6.06
C LYS A 45 -3.48 4.85 -6.53
N GLU A 46 -3.70 5.81 -5.63
CA GLU A 46 -3.56 7.23 -5.95
C GLU A 46 -2.13 7.58 -6.38
N ARG A 47 -1.11 7.01 -5.73
CA ARG A 47 0.29 7.25 -6.09
C ARG A 47 0.65 6.64 -7.45
N LEU A 48 0.16 5.44 -7.74
CA LEU A 48 0.37 4.78 -9.04
C LEU A 48 -0.27 5.58 -10.18
N GLU A 49 -1.48 6.10 -9.97
CA GLU A 49 -2.16 6.94 -10.97
C GLU A 49 -1.37 8.21 -11.29
N ILE A 50 -0.81 8.87 -10.27
CA ILE A 50 0.06 10.04 -10.45
C ILE A 50 1.28 9.67 -11.30
N ILE A 51 1.97 8.58 -10.94
CA ILE A 51 3.16 8.11 -11.66
C ILE A 51 2.82 7.76 -13.11
N GLU A 52 1.70 7.07 -13.35
CA GLU A 52 1.23 6.73 -14.70
C GLU A 52 0.99 7.99 -15.55
N ASN A 53 0.38 9.02 -14.95
CA ASN A 53 0.15 10.29 -15.61
C ASN A 53 1.45 11.03 -15.94
N GLU A 54 2.44 11.02 -15.03
CA GLU A 54 3.78 11.56 -15.30
C GLU A 54 4.44 10.87 -16.51
N PHE A 55 4.36 9.53 -16.60
CA PHE A 55 4.84 8.80 -17.77
C PHE A 55 4.08 9.14 -19.06
N LYS A 56 2.76 9.37 -18.99
CA LYS A 56 1.96 9.78 -20.14
C LYS A 56 2.38 11.15 -20.67
N GLU A 57 2.65 12.11 -19.80
CA GLU A 57 3.13 13.43 -20.23
C GLU A 57 4.50 13.35 -20.90
N ILE A 58 5.46 12.62 -20.31
CA ILE A 58 6.79 12.41 -20.91
C ILE A 58 6.68 11.82 -22.33
N LYS A 59 5.74 10.88 -22.54
CA LYS A 59 5.50 10.28 -23.86
C LYS A 59 4.93 11.24 -24.91
N LYS A 60 4.28 12.35 -24.51
CA LYS A 60 3.79 13.35 -25.47
C LYS A 60 4.92 14.21 -26.02
N ASP A 61 6.01 14.33 -25.27
CA ASP A 61 7.19 15.12 -25.64
C ASP A 61 8.21 14.30 -26.47
N LEU A 62 7.91 13.03 -26.76
CA LEU A 62 8.68 12.11 -27.62
C LEU A 62 8.02 11.94 -28.99
#